data_AF-A0A4E0QJH7-F1
#
_entry.id   AF-A0A4E0QJH7-F1
#
_cell.length_a   1.000
_cell.length_b   1.000
_cell.length_c   1.000
_cell.angle_alpha   90.00
_cell.angle_beta   90.00
_cell.angle_gamma   90.00
#
_symmetry.space_group_name_H-M   'P 1'
#
loop_
_entity.id
_entity.type
_entity.pdbx_description
1 polymer ?
#
loop_
_entity_poly.entity_id
_entity_poly.type
_entity_poly.pdbx_seq_one_letter_code
_entity_poly.pdbx_strand_id
1 'polypeptide(L)'
;MSGFPYLTVTNRDTKVSNLSWQGGIGTSSAFIWGKVRQLVFNLQKRIYKATKSGRYRKAKSLMYLLQNSYYATLLAVRTVTTENFRGKCFCARAKTFTSEGKRTAGVDRVKANTPKRKMALVKDVLDTIQRGWDKYRPMPAKRIYIPKANGKLRPLGIPTIKDRAMQAVTKIALEPFYEAKFESCRYGFRPAMGCHDAIDRITATLLYKQKWVLDADIKGCFDNIDHKFLASQIDAEAKVFARENFCLCNIGDQ
;
A
#
# COMPACT_ATOMS: atom_id res chain seq x y z
N MET A 1 -18.23 3.84 32.96
CA MET A 1 -18.06 2.62 32.15
C MET A 1 -18.95 2.74 30.91
N SER A 2 -18.43 3.32 29.81
CA SER A 2 -19.17 3.46 28.55
C SER A 2 -18.50 2.59 27.49
N GLY A 3 -19.17 1.49 27.14
CA GLY A 3 -18.74 0.55 26.12
C GLY A 3 -18.71 1.24 24.75
N PHE A 4 -17.53 1.30 24.14
CA PHE A 4 -17.38 1.59 22.72
C PHE A 4 -17.97 0.40 21.93
N PRO A 5 -18.99 0.59 21.08
CA PRO A 5 -19.46 -0.48 20.22
C PRO A 5 -18.41 -0.67 19.13
N TYR A 6 -17.53 -1.64 19.33
CA TYR A 6 -16.81 -2.23 18.21
C TYR A 6 -17.87 -2.82 17.29
N LEU A 7 -18.11 -2.15 16.17
CA LEU A 7 -18.76 -2.75 15.01
C LEU A 7 -17.89 -3.94 14.58
N THR A 8 -18.16 -5.11 15.16
CA THR A 8 -17.80 -6.37 14.55
C THR A 8 -18.54 -6.42 13.23
N VAL A 9 -17.83 -6.12 12.14
CA VAL A 9 -18.31 -6.43 10.79
C VAL A 9 -18.40 -7.95 10.75
N THR A 10 -19.58 -8.46 11.10
CA THR A 10 -19.85 -9.88 11.11
C THR A 10 -19.75 -10.40 9.69
N ASN A 11 -19.24 -11.62 9.60
CA ASN A 11 -19.06 -12.47 8.43
C ASN A 11 -20.43 -12.84 7.81
N ARG A 12 -21.24 -11.84 7.40
CA ARG A 12 -22.62 -12.00 6.91
C ARG A 12 -22.86 -11.43 5.52
N ASP A 13 -21.82 -11.02 4.78
CA ASP A 13 -21.95 -10.79 3.35
C ASP A 13 -21.62 -12.08 2.59
N THR A 14 -22.56 -13.04 2.62
CA THR A 14 -22.60 -14.23 1.73
C THR A 14 -22.55 -13.87 0.24
N LYS A 15 -22.64 -12.57 -0.10
CA LYS A 15 -22.50 -12.03 -1.46
C LYS A 15 -21.05 -11.87 -1.93
N VAL A 16 -20.05 -11.89 -1.04
CA VAL A 16 -18.64 -11.74 -1.44
C VAL A 16 -18.01 -13.08 -1.80
N SER A 17 -18.47 -14.20 -1.23
CA SER A 17 -17.91 -15.55 -1.51
C SER A 17 -17.96 -15.95 -2.99
N ASN A 18 -18.97 -15.46 -3.73
CA ASN A 18 -19.16 -15.68 -5.16
C ASN A 18 -18.73 -14.50 -6.04
N LEU A 19 -17.92 -13.58 -5.50
CA LEU A 19 -17.50 -12.38 -6.23
C LEU A 19 -16.56 -12.72 -7.38
N SER A 20 -16.95 -12.39 -8.61
CA SER A 20 -16.05 -12.50 -9.75
C SER A 20 -14.92 -11.46 -9.63
N TRP A 21 -13.68 -11.95 -9.62
CA TRP A 21 -12.47 -11.13 -9.51
C TRP A 21 -12.10 -10.42 -10.83
N GLN A 22 -12.88 -10.65 -11.89
CA GLN A 22 -12.67 -10.16 -13.26
C GLN A 22 -13.95 -9.49 -13.79
N GLY A 23 -14.61 -8.66 -12.97
CA GLY A 23 -15.78 -7.91 -13.41
C GLY A 23 -15.40 -6.81 -14.40
N GLY A 24 -15.81 -6.96 -15.66
CA GLY A 24 -15.84 -5.89 -16.65
C GLY A 24 -16.84 -4.79 -16.28
N ILE A 25 -16.72 -3.62 -16.91
CA ILE A 25 -17.62 -2.48 -16.72
C ILE A 25 -19.06 -2.94 -17.00
N GLY A 26 -19.99 -2.71 -16.06
CA GLY A 26 -21.40 -3.08 -16.18
C GLY A 26 -21.84 -4.37 -15.46
N THR A 27 -20.92 -5.12 -14.85
CA THR A 27 -21.25 -6.37 -14.11
C THR A 27 -21.64 -6.12 -12.64
N SER A 28 -22.44 -7.01 -12.03
CA SER A 28 -22.78 -6.96 -10.59
C SER A 28 -21.53 -6.96 -9.70
N SER A 29 -20.45 -7.60 -10.13
CA SER A 29 -19.17 -7.56 -9.41
C SER A 29 -18.51 -6.18 -9.49
N ALA A 30 -18.54 -5.48 -10.63
CA ALA A 30 -18.02 -4.12 -10.73
C ALA A 30 -18.69 -3.15 -9.73
N PHE A 31 -20.00 -3.30 -9.51
CA PHE A 31 -20.76 -2.53 -8.52
C PHE A 31 -20.33 -2.84 -7.08
N ILE A 32 -20.20 -4.13 -6.73
CA ILE A 32 -19.74 -4.57 -5.41
C ILE A 32 -18.35 -3.98 -5.11
N TRP A 33 -17.44 -4.06 -6.08
CA TRP A 33 -16.10 -3.51 -5.96
C TRP A 33 -16.08 -1.97 -5.88
N GLY A 34 -17.06 -1.29 -6.49
CA GLY A 34 -17.31 0.13 -6.29
C GLY A 34 -17.59 0.45 -4.82
N LYS A 35 -18.49 -0.31 -4.18
CA LYS A 35 -18.80 -0.17 -2.75
C LYS A 35 -17.59 -0.46 -1.85
N VAL A 36 -16.84 -1.53 -2.13
CA VAL A 36 -15.61 -1.87 -1.39
C VAL A 36 -14.62 -0.71 -1.43
N ARG A 37 -14.36 -0.15 -2.62
CA ARG A 37 -13.47 1.01 -2.77
C ARG A 37 -14.00 2.24 -2.03
N GLN A 38 -15.30 2.51 -2.11
CA GLN A 38 -15.91 3.65 -1.44
C GLN A 38 -15.81 3.57 0.09
N LEU A 39 -16.01 2.38 0.67
CA LEU A 39 -15.87 2.16 2.11
C LEU A 39 -14.43 2.39 2.58
N VAL A 40 -13.45 1.82 1.88
CA VAL A 40 -12.03 2.05 2.16
C VAL A 40 -11.69 3.53 2.04
N PHE A 41 -12.09 4.17 0.93
CA PHE A 41 -11.83 5.59 0.69
C PHE A 41 -12.48 6.51 1.72
N ASN A 42 -13.68 6.19 2.20
CA ASN A 42 -14.34 6.94 3.27
C ASN A 42 -13.55 6.87 4.58
N LEU A 43 -12.97 5.71 4.91
CA LEU A 43 -12.11 5.57 6.08
C LEU A 43 -10.78 6.31 5.89
N GLN A 44 -10.18 6.22 4.69
CA GLN A 44 -8.98 6.99 4.34
C GLN A 44 -9.20 8.52 4.45
N LYS A 45 -10.33 9.04 3.96
CA LYS A 45 -10.71 10.46 4.13
C LYS A 45 -10.81 10.86 5.60
N ARG A 46 -11.33 9.98 6.47
CA ARG A 46 -11.42 10.24 7.92
C ARG A 46 -10.02 10.28 8.56
N ILE A 47 -9.11 9.40 8.14
CA ILE A 47 -7.71 9.40 8.59
C ILE A 47 -7.03 10.71 8.16
N TYR A 48 -7.16 11.09 6.89
CA TYR A 48 -6.59 12.33 6.35
C TYR A 48 -7.09 13.56 7.13
N LYS A 49 -8.42 13.70 7.29
CA LYS A 49 -9.02 14.81 8.06
C LYS A 49 -8.54 14.83 9.51
N ALA A 50 -8.48 13.67 10.18
CA ALA A 50 -8.01 13.59 11.56
C ALA A 50 -6.54 14.01 11.70
N THR A 51 -5.70 13.62 10.74
CA THR A 51 -4.26 13.95 10.71
C THR A 51 -4.07 15.44 10.43
N LYS A 52 -4.78 15.99 9.43
CA LYS A 52 -4.74 17.43 9.10
C LYS A 52 -5.20 18.33 10.25
N SER A 53 -6.15 17.86 11.07
CA SER A 53 -6.60 18.57 12.28
C SER A 53 -5.75 18.31 13.53
N GLY A 54 -4.58 17.65 13.41
CA GLY A 54 -3.68 17.35 14.54
C GLY A 54 -4.18 16.27 15.52
N ARG A 55 -5.28 15.57 15.21
CA ARG A 55 -5.87 14.53 16.08
C ARG A 55 -5.21 13.16 15.83
N TYR A 56 -3.92 13.05 16.15
CA TYR A 56 -3.12 11.86 15.84
C TYR A 56 -3.60 10.57 16.50
N ARG A 57 -4.10 10.62 17.74
CA ARG A 57 -4.66 9.43 18.42
C ARG A 57 -5.85 8.83 17.66
N LYS A 58 -6.73 9.71 17.14
CA LYS A 58 -7.88 9.32 16.31
C LYS A 58 -7.43 8.78 14.97
N ALA A 59 -6.45 9.41 14.33
CA ALA A 59 -5.86 8.92 13.08
C ALA A 59 -5.30 7.50 13.25
N LYS A 60 -4.51 7.25 14.30
CA LYS A 60 -3.94 5.93 14.63
C LYS A 60 -5.03 4.88 14.86
N SER A 61 -6.07 5.20 15.62
CA SER A 61 -7.22 4.28 15.82
C SER A 61 -7.93 3.93 14.50
N LEU A 62 -8.13 4.90 13.61
CA LEU A 62 -8.75 4.68 12.30
C LEU A 62 -7.84 3.89 11.34
N MET A 63 -6.53 4.10 11.40
CA MET A 63 -5.55 3.31 10.65
C MET A 63 -5.56 1.85 11.10
N TYR A 64 -5.56 1.62 12.41
CA TYR A 64 -5.69 0.27 12.97
C TYR A 64 -7.00 -0.40 12.54
N LEU A 65 -8.13 0.33 12.58
CA LEU A 65 -9.41 -0.16 12.09
C LEU A 65 -9.35 -0.53 10.60
N LEU A 66 -8.68 0.29 9.77
CA LEU A 66 -8.54 0.06 8.35
C LEU A 66 -7.69 -1.19 8.05
N GLN A 67 -6.57 -1.37 8.74
CA GLN A 67 -5.70 -2.55 8.58
C GLN A 67 -6.37 -3.86 8.96
N ASN A 68 -7.20 -3.85 10.01
CA ASN A 68 -7.94 -5.02 10.48
C ASN A 68 -9.25 -5.25 9.71
N SER A 69 -9.56 -4.41 8.70
CA SER A 69 -10.81 -4.51 7.95
C SER A 69 -10.74 -5.58 6.85
N TYR A 70 -11.80 -6.38 6.77
CA TYR A 70 -12.03 -7.33 5.67
C TYR A 70 -11.94 -6.64 4.29
N TYR A 71 -12.55 -5.47 4.15
CA TYR A 71 -12.62 -4.74 2.88
C TYR A 71 -11.25 -4.21 2.43
N ALA A 72 -10.40 -3.78 3.36
CA ALA A 72 -9.05 -3.34 3.05
C ALA A 72 -8.19 -4.51 2.57
N THR A 73 -8.29 -5.66 3.23
CA THR A 73 -7.57 -6.87 2.82
C THR A 73 -8.05 -7.38 1.46
N LEU A 74 -9.36 -7.37 1.23
CA LEU A 74 -9.94 -7.74 -0.06
C LEU A 74 -9.43 -6.83 -1.20
N LEU A 75 -9.38 -5.52 -0.95
CA LEU A 75 -8.83 -4.55 -1.91
C LEU A 75 -7.32 -4.76 -2.13
N ALA A 76 -6.55 -4.99 -1.07
CA ALA A 76 -5.10 -5.25 -1.14
C ALA A 76 -4.77 -6.52 -1.94
N VAL A 77 -5.50 -7.62 -1.70
CA VAL A 77 -5.32 -8.85 -2.48
C VAL A 77 -5.71 -8.62 -3.93
N ARG A 78 -6.77 -7.84 -4.20
CA ARG A 78 -7.15 -7.49 -5.57
C ARG A 78 -6.06 -6.69 -6.26
N THR A 79 -5.47 -5.68 -5.63
CA THR A 79 -4.41 -4.88 -6.25
C THR A 79 -3.21 -5.76 -6.59
N VAL A 80 -2.72 -6.55 -5.64
CA VAL A 80 -1.56 -7.44 -5.86
C VAL A 80 -1.81 -8.49 -6.95
N THR A 81 -3.02 -9.05 -7.02
CA THR A 81 -3.33 -10.18 -7.93
C THR A 81 -3.88 -9.74 -9.29
N THR A 82 -4.52 -8.58 -9.38
CA THR A 82 -5.28 -8.16 -10.56
C THR A 82 -5.00 -6.73 -11.03
N GLU A 83 -4.48 -5.83 -10.21
CA GLU A 83 -4.34 -4.43 -10.57
C GLU A 83 -3.01 -3.86 -10.08
N ASN A 84 -1.97 -3.83 -10.92
CA ASN A 84 -0.88 -2.90 -10.66
C ASN A 84 -1.34 -1.53 -11.16
N PHE A 85 -2.01 -0.76 -10.30
CA PHE A 85 -2.22 0.66 -10.54
C PHE A 85 -0.83 1.33 -10.60
N ARG A 86 -0.28 1.49 -11.81
CA ARG A 86 0.54 2.66 -12.12
C ARG A 86 -0.42 3.85 -12.04
N GLY A 87 -0.05 4.83 -11.21
CA GLY A 87 -0.91 5.93 -10.75
C GLY A 87 -1.96 6.39 -11.76
N LYS A 88 -3.23 6.27 -11.36
CA LYS A 88 -4.36 6.94 -12.02
C LYS A 88 -5.27 7.44 -10.91
N CYS A 89 -5.69 8.69 -11.02
CA CYS A 89 -6.63 9.32 -10.09
C CYS A 89 -7.94 8.51 -10.01
N PHE A 90 -8.60 8.58 -8.85
CA PHE A 90 -9.86 7.90 -8.55
C PHE A 90 -11.05 8.29 -9.45
N CYS A 91 -10.88 9.26 -10.37
CA CYS A 91 -11.95 9.83 -11.20
C CYS A 91 -11.82 9.58 -12.72
N ALA A 92 -10.69 9.10 -13.25
CA ALA A 92 -10.54 8.90 -14.70
C ALA A 92 -10.69 7.43 -15.12
N ARG A 93 -11.58 7.20 -16.10
CA ARG A 93 -11.90 5.91 -16.75
C ARG A 93 -10.62 5.14 -17.13
N ALA A 94 -10.31 4.09 -16.37
CA ALA A 94 -9.05 3.38 -16.50
C ALA A 94 -9.07 2.34 -17.65
N LYS A 95 -8.20 2.50 -18.65
CA LYS A 95 -7.60 1.36 -19.36
C LYS A 95 -6.74 0.58 -18.35
N THR A 96 -7.13 -0.65 -18.04
CA THR A 96 -6.35 -1.64 -17.28
C THR A 96 -5.21 -2.13 -18.16
N PHE A 97 -3.98 -1.67 -17.90
CA PHE A 97 -2.80 -2.35 -18.44
C PHE A 97 -2.53 -3.57 -17.55
N THR A 98 -2.56 -4.75 -18.15
CA THR A 98 -2.25 -6.01 -17.49
C THR A 98 -0.79 -6.02 -17.06
N SER A 99 -0.54 -6.18 -15.76
CA SER A 99 0.82 -6.25 -15.23
C SER A 99 1.43 -7.64 -15.33
N GLU A 100 2.69 -7.69 -15.76
CA GLU A 100 3.53 -8.89 -15.77
C GLU A 100 3.76 -9.46 -14.36
N GLY A 101 3.76 -8.61 -13.33
CA GLY A 101 4.00 -8.99 -11.93
C GLY A 101 2.98 -9.95 -11.31
N LYS A 102 1.83 -10.18 -11.94
CA LYS A 102 0.86 -11.22 -11.52
C LYS A 102 1.37 -12.63 -11.79
N ARG A 103 2.23 -12.78 -12.80
CA ARG A 103 2.76 -14.08 -13.26
C ARG A 103 4.01 -14.50 -12.49
N THR A 104 4.61 -13.56 -11.75
CA THR A 104 5.86 -13.77 -11.02
C THR A 104 5.57 -14.23 -9.60
N ALA A 105 6.04 -15.44 -9.29
CA ALA A 105 5.98 -15.99 -7.94
C ALA A 105 7.24 -15.60 -7.16
N GLY A 106 7.11 -15.55 -5.84
CA GLY A 106 8.24 -15.35 -4.94
C GLY A 106 9.07 -16.62 -4.78
N VAL A 107 9.78 -16.71 -3.65
CA VAL A 107 10.56 -17.90 -3.27
C VAL A 107 9.65 -19.12 -3.11
N ASP A 108 8.41 -18.90 -2.64
CA ASP A 108 7.35 -19.89 -2.43
C ASP A 108 6.80 -20.53 -3.72
N ARG A 109 7.11 -19.96 -4.89
CA ARG A 109 6.57 -20.39 -6.21
C ARG A 109 5.04 -20.39 -6.30
N VAL A 110 4.32 -19.81 -5.32
CA VAL A 110 2.85 -19.78 -5.28
C VAL A 110 2.31 -18.65 -6.15
N LYS A 111 1.22 -18.93 -6.89
CA LYS A 111 0.47 -17.96 -7.70
C LYS A 111 -1.03 -18.01 -7.39
N ALA A 112 -1.64 -16.85 -7.17
CA ALA A 112 -3.09 -16.72 -6.94
C ALA A 112 -3.84 -16.33 -8.22
N ASN A 113 -3.84 -17.24 -9.20
CA ASN A 113 -4.48 -16.98 -10.50
C ASN A 113 -5.99 -17.20 -10.47
N THR A 114 -6.47 -18.16 -9.67
CA THR A 114 -7.89 -18.53 -9.61
C THR A 114 -8.64 -17.76 -8.51
N PRO A 115 -9.94 -17.45 -8.70
CA PRO A 115 -10.77 -16.82 -7.67
C PRO A 115 -10.73 -17.52 -6.31
N LYS A 116 -10.78 -18.87 -6.30
CA LYS A 116 -10.69 -19.67 -5.08
C LYS A 116 -9.38 -19.44 -4.32
N ARG A 117 -8.25 -19.40 -5.03
CA ARG A 117 -6.93 -19.13 -4.41
C ARG A 117 -6.80 -17.69 -3.91
N LYS A 118 -7.41 -16.71 -4.60
CA LYS A 118 -7.43 -15.32 -4.13
C LYS A 118 -8.22 -15.18 -2.82
N MET A 119 -9.36 -15.87 -2.71
CA MET A 119 -10.14 -15.89 -1.48
C MET A 119 -9.43 -16.62 -0.34
N ALA A 120 -8.74 -17.72 -0.63
CA ALA A 120 -7.88 -18.38 0.35
C ALA A 120 -6.77 -17.45 0.85
N LEU A 121 -6.15 -16.68 -0.05
CA LEU A 121 -5.15 -15.67 0.32
C LEU A 121 -5.74 -14.55 1.19
N VAL A 122 -6.95 -14.07 0.90
CA VAL A 122 -7.64 -13.09 1.76
C VAL A 122 -7.82 -13.63 3.18
N LYS A 123 -8.27 -14.88 3.32
CA LYS A 123 -8.44 -15.52 4.63
C LYS A 123 -7.10 -15.65 5.36
N ASP A 124 -6.06 -16.15 4.69
CA ASP A 124 -4.74 -16.31 5.30
C ASP A 124 -4.13 -14.97 5.77
N VAL A 125 -4.30 -13.90 4.98
CA VAL A 125 -3.86 -12.55 5.37
C VAL A 125 -4.64 -12.05 6.58
N LEU A 126 -5.97 -12.21 6.60
CA LEU A 126 -6.79 -11.80 7.73
C LEU A 126 -6.45 -12.57 9.01
N ASP A 127 -6.29 -13.88 8.91
CA ASP A 127 -5.89 -14.73 10.04
C ASP A 127 -4.52 -14.30 10.58
N THR A 128 -3.59 -13.96 9.68
CA THR A 128 -2.26 -13.47 10.07
C THR A 128 -2.36 -12.14 10.82
N ILE A 129 -3.17 -11.19 10.31
CA ILE A 129 -3.40 -9.90 10.95
C ILE A 129 -4.07 -10.07 12.32
N GLN A 130 -5.07 -10.95 12.43
CA GLN A 130 -5.80 -11.22 13.67
C GLN A 130 -4.94 -11.89 14.74
N ARG A 131 -3.98 -12.76 14.35
CA ARG A 131 -3.00 -13.35 15.27
C ARG A 131 -2.03 -12.31 15.83
N GLY A 132 -1.92 -11.15 15.19
CA GLY A 132 -1.08 -10.02 15.57
C GLY A 132 0.09 -9.82 14.61
N TRP A 133 0.36 -8.55 14.28
CA TRP A 133 1.46 -8.15 13.40
C TRP A 133 2.83 -8.55 13.95
N ASP A 134 3.00 -8.62 15.27
CA ASP A 134 4.25 -9.01 15.93
C ASP A 134 4.65 -10.46 15.65
N LYS A 135 3.69 -11.32 15.33
CA LYS A 135 3.91 -12.75 15.01
C LYS A 135 4.16 -13.00 13.53
N TYR A 136 3.94 -12.00 12.68
CA TYR A 136 4.21 -12.12 11.26
C TYR A 136 5.72 -12.05 11.01
N ARG A 137 6.22 -12.99 10.22
CA ARG A 137 7.61 -13.04 9.76
C ARG A 137 7.60 -13.11 8.23
N PRO A 138 8.11 -12.09 7.52
CA PRO A 138 8.12 -12.09 6.07
C PRO A 138 9.13 -13.12 5.54
N MET A 139 8.86 -13.68 4.36
CA MET A 139 9.81 -14.56 3.69
C MET A 139 10.88 -13.73 2.96
N PRO A 140 12.10 -14.27 2.76
CA PRO A 140 13.13 -13.58 2.00
C PRO A 140 12.65 -13.33 0.55
N ALA A 141 12.99 -12.15 0.02
CA ALA A 141 12.62 -11.78 -1.34
C ALA A 141 13.48 -12.55 -2.37
N LYS A 142 12.85 -13.00 -3.45
CA LYS A 142 13.56 -13.65 -4.56
C LYS A 142 14.34 -12.60 -5.37
N ARG A 143 15.67 -12.71 -5.43
CA ARG A 143 16.50 -11.84 -6.27
C ARG A 143 16.41 -12.23 -7.75
N ILE A 144 16.14 -11.25 -8.61
CA ILE A 144 16.17 -11.37 -10.07
C ILE A 144 16.96 -10.18 -10.62
N TYR A 145 17.82 -10.41 -11.61
CA TYR A 145 18.61 -9.35 -12.24
C TYR A 145 17.97 -8.93 -13.56
N ILE A 146 17.72 -7.63 -13.71
CA ILE A 146 17.23 -7.03 -14.95
C ILE A 146 18.38 -6.26 -15.60
N PRO A 147 18.74 -6.53 -16.87
CA PRO A 147 19.79 -5.80 -17.55
C PRO A 147 19.40 -4.34 -17.77
N LYS A 148 20.30 -3.40 -17.49
CA LYS A 148 20.19 -2.01 -17.95
C LYS A 148 20.80 -1.88 -19.34
N ALA A 149 20.43 -0.81 -20.05
CA ALA A 149 21.06 -0.44 -21.32
C ALA A 149 22.59 -0.29 -21.22
N ASN A 150 23.08 0.14 -20.05
CA ASN A 150 24.51 0.39 -19.80
C ASN A 150 25.28 -0.87 -19.35
N GLY A 151 24.76 -2.08 -19.58
CA GLY A 151 25.40 -3.36 -19.22
C GLY A 151 25.35 -3.74 -17.73
N LYS A 152 25.13 -2.80 -16.82
CA LYS A 152 24.96 -3.08 -15.37
C LYS A 152 23.62 -3.76 -15.10
N LEU A 153 23.59 -4.68 -14.13
CA LEU A 153 22.38 -5.35 -13.69
C LEU A 153 21.67 -4.55 -12.58
N ARG A 154 20.33 -4.45 -12.62
CA ARG A 154 19.52 -3.97 -11.50
C ARG A 154 19.00 -5.18 -10.71
N PRO A 155 19.39 -5.36 -9.44
CA PRO A 155 18.79 -6.38 -8.60
C PRO A 155 17.34 -5.99 -8.28
N LEU A 156 16.41 -6.94 -8.43
CA LEU A 156 15.01 -6.81 -8.05
C LEU A 156 14.69 -7.89 -7.03
N GLY A 157 14.23 -7.48 -5.84
CA GLY A 157 13.66 -8.39 -4.85
C GLY A 157 12.17 -8.59 -5.11
N ILE A 158 11.76 -9.82 -5.40
CA ILE A 158 10.36 -10.19 -5.57
C ILE A 158 9.86 -10.90 -4.31
N PRO A 159 9.06 -10.21 -3.48
CA PRO A 159 8.46 -10.82 -2.29
C PRO A 159 7.38 -11.84 -2.67
N THR A 160 7.00 -12.68 -1.70
CA THR A 160 5.90 -13.64 -1.88
C THR A 160 4.57 -12.92 -2.09
N ILE A 161 3.55 -13.64 -2.56
CA ILE A 161 2.24 -13.02 -2.80
C ILE A 161 1.55 -12.60 -1.49
N LYS A 162 1.79 -13.35 -0.41
CA LYS A 162 1.34 -13.01 0.94
C LYS A 162 2.01 -11.74 1.43
N ASP A 163 3.33 -11.64 1.29
CA ASP A 163 4.08 -10.46 1.72
C ASP A 163 3.68 -9.22 0.93
N ARG A 164 3.44 -9.34 -0.38
CA ARG A 164 2.89 -8.25 -1.20
C ARG A 164 1.51 -7.81 -0.71
N ALA A 165 0.64 -8.75 -0.33
CA ALA A 165 -0.68 -8.44 0.19
C ALA A 165 -0.59 -7.72 1.55
N MET A 166 0.27 -8.19 2.46
CA MET A 166 0.54 -7.54 3.73
C MET A 166 1.09 -6.12 3.54
N GLN A 167 2.07 -5.94 2.64
CA GLN A 167 2.59 -4.62 2.26
C GLN A 167 1.50 -3.70 1.68
N ALA A 168 0.60 -4.24 0.86
CA ALA A 168 -0.50 -3.49 0.28
C ALA A 168 -1.54 -3.06 1.32
N VAL A 169 -1.87 -3.91 2.31
CA VAL A 169 -2.73 -3.54 3.45
C VAL A 169 -2.10 -2.39 4.24
N THR A 170 -0.81 -2.51 4.55
CA THR A 170 -0.05 -1.47 5.23
C THR A 170 -0.04 -0.16 4.45
N LYS A 171 0.21 -0.22 3.14
CA LYS A 171 0.20 0.94 2.25
C LYS A 171 -1.14 1.69 2.27
N ILE A 172 -2.26 0.96 2.15
CA ILE A 172 -3.61 1.54 2.17
C ILE A 172 -3.88 2.37 3.44
N ALA A 173 -3.30 1.94 4.57
CA ALA A 173 -3.46 2.63 5.86
C ALA A 173 -2.50 3.81 6.04
N LEU A 174 -1.25 3.70 5.57
CA LEU A 174 -0.24 4.74 5.71
C LEU A 174 -0.43 5.91 4.73
N GLU A 175 -0.91 5.65 3.52
CA GLU A 175 -1.12 6.68 2.48
C GLU A 175 -1.89 7.92 2.97
N PRO A 176 -3.12 7.81 3.53
CA PRO A 176 -3.88 8.99 3.95
C PRO A 176 -3.25 9.75 5.13
N PHE A 177 -2.41 9.09 5.93
CA PHE A 177 -1.72 9.70 7.05
C PHE A 177 -0.57 10.58 6.56
N TYR A 178 0.30 10.04 5.69
CA TYR A 178 1.42 10.79 5.13
C TYR A 178 0.98 11.83 4.10
N GLU A 179 -0.09 11.58 3.35
CA GLU A 179 -0.64 12.56 2.41
C GLU A 179 -1.08 13.85 3.10
N ALA A 180 -1.51 13.79 4.37
CA ALA A 180 -1.83 14.96 5.17
C ALA A 180 -0.59 15.76 5.64
N LYS A 181 0.59 15.13 5.62
CA LYS A 181 1.86 15.71 6.09
C LYS A 181 2.79 16.14 4.96
N PHE A 182 2.65 15.56 3.76
CA PHE A 182 3.52 15.89 2.65
C PHE A 182 3.39 17.35 2.24
N GLU A 183 4.53 17.95 1.93
CA GLU A 183 4.59 19.28 1.31
C GLU A 183 4.01 19.25 -0.11
N SER A 184 3.56 20.41 -0.57
CA SER A 184 3.05 20.59 -1.93
C SER A 184 4.10 20.34 -3.01
N CYS A 185 5.39 20.51 -2.69
CA CYS A 185 6.51 20.37 -3.62
C CYS A 185 7.01 18.91 -3.79
N ARG A 186 6.40 17.92 -3.13
CA ARG A 186 6.80 16.50 -3.25
C ARG A 186 5.89 15.80 -4.25
N TYR A 187 6.44 15.32 -5.37
CA TYR A 187 5.65 14.72 -6.45
C TYR A 187 5.80 13.20 -6.57
N GLY A 188 6.94 12.66 -6.16
CA GLY A 188 7.27 11.24 -6.34
C GLY A 188 6.35 10.29 -5.57
N PHE A 189 5.92 9.21 -6.23
CA PHE A 189 5.17 8.08 -5.64
C PHE A 189 3.86 8.43 -4.92
N ARG A 190 3.28 9.61 -5.18
CA ARG A 190 1.99 10.03 -4.61
C ARG A 190 0.82 9.67 -5.52
N PRO A 191 -0.33 9.28 -4.95
CA PRO A 191 -1.53 9.06 -5.75
C PRO A 191 -1.98 10.38 -6.39
N ALA A 192 -2.33 10.33 -7.68
CA ALA A 192 -2.79 11.48 -8.48
C ALA A 192 -1.76 12.60 -8.74
N MET A 193 -0.47 12.37 -8.47
CA MET A 193 0.63 13.24 -8.90
C MET A 193 1.55 12.49 -9.88
N GLY A 194 2.10 13.19 -10.87
CA GLY A 194 3.00 12.63 -11.88
C GLY A 194 4.23 13.50 -12.15
N CYS A 195 5.10 13.02 -13.04
CA CYS A 195 6.30 13.77 -13.45
C CYS A 195 5.96 15.09 -14.14
N HIS A 196 4.84 15.14 -14.86
CA HIS A 196 4.38 16.35 -15.55
C HIS A 196 4.02 17.47 -14.56
N ASP A 197 3.37 17.16 -13.45
CA ASP A 197 3.07 18.18 -12.41
C ASP A 197 4.34 18.81 -11.82
N ALA A 198 5.42 18.03 -11.70
CA ALA A 198 6.71 18.52 -11.26
C ALA A 198 7.37 19.44 -12.30
N ILE A 199 7.31 19.06 -13.58
CA ILE A 199 7.79 19.88 -14.70
C ILE A 199 7.04 21.21 -14.72
N ASP A 200 5.72 21.18 -14.64
CA ASP A 200 4.86 22.37 -14.65
C ASP A 200 5.17 23.31 -13.47
N ARG A 201 5.49 22.74 -12.29
CA ARG A 201 5.92 23.55 -11.14
C ARG A 201 7.28 24.22 -11.37
N ILE A 202 8.23 23.48 -11.92
CA ILE A 202 9.58 23.99 -12.19
C ILE A 202 9.52 25.09 -13.25
N THR A 203 8.83 24.86 -14.36
CA THR A 203 8.68 25.85 -15.45
C THR A 203 8.02 27.12 -14.94
N ALA A 204 6.93 27.01 -14.17
CA ALA A 204 6.30 28.18 -13.55
C ALA A 204 7.26 28.95 -12.64
N THR A 205 8.07 28.25 -11.83
CA THR A 205 9.02 28.91 -10.90
C THR A 205 10.15 29.63 -11.65
N LEU A 206 10.66 29.03 -12.73
CA LEU A 206 11.69 29.63 -13.59
C LEU A 206 11.18 30.86 -14.35
N LEU A 207 9.91 30.90 -14.73
CA LEU A 207 9.32 32.03 -15.46
C LEU A 207 9.24 33.31 -14.61
N TYR A 208 9.03 33.21 -13.29
CA TYR A 208 8.78 34.39 -12.46
C TYR A 208 9.99 34.90 -11.66
N LYS A 209 10.86 34.03 -11.13
CA LYS A 209 11.82 34.48 -10.09
C LYS A 209 13.21 33.82 -10.07
N GLN A 210 13.36 32.53 -10.38
CA GLN A 210 14.63 31.82 -10.14
C GLN A 210 15.45 31.66 -11.43
N LYS A 211 16.73 32.09 -11.40
CA LYS A 211 17.68 31.99 -12.54
C LYS A 211 18.69 30.85 -12.43
N TRP A 212 18.76 30.18 -11.29
CA TRP A 212 19.75 29.13 -11.00
C TRP A 212 19.04 27.88 -10.49
N VAL A 213 19.49 26.71 -10.98
CA VAL A 213 18.96 25.40 -10.61
C VAL A 213 20.08 24.58 -9.96
N LEU A 214 19.83 24.08 -8.76
CA LEU A 214 20.68 23.09 -8.12
C LEU A 214 20.17 21.70 -8.50
N ASP A 215 20.96 20.96 -9.26
CA ASP A 215 20.72 19.55 -9.53
C ASP A 215 21.44 18.70 -8.48
N ALA A 216 20.66 17.95 -7.70
CA ALA A 216 21.17 17.13 -6.60
C ALA A 216 20.50 15.76 -6.62
N ASP A 217 21.30 14.69 -6.58
CA ASP A 217 20.85 13.31 -6.55
C ASP A 217 21.42 12.55 -5.35
N ILE A 218 20.64 11.59 -4.83
CA ILE A 218 21.01 10.78 -3.67
C ILE A 218 21.52 9.43 -4.14
N LYS A 219 22.82 9.17 -3.92
CA LYS A 219 23.45 7.89 -4.27
C LYS A 219 22.97 6.77 -3.34
N GLY A 220 22.45 5.68 -3.93
CA GLY A 220 22.18 4.45 -3.21
C GLY A 220 21.08 4.57 -2.14
N CYS A 221 20.04 5.36 -2.41
CA CYS A 221 18.97 5.65 -1.45
C CYS A 221 18.42 4.38 -0.76
N PHE A 222 18.05 3.33 -1.48
CA PHE A 222 17.47 2.14 -0.85
C PHE A 222 18.48 1.22 -0.15
N ASP A 223 19.74 1.25 -0.59
CA ASP A 223 20.79 0.38 -0.05
C ASP A 223 21.39 0.94 1.25
N ASN A 224 21.35 2.27 1.42
CA ASN A 224 22.01 3.00 2.51
C ASN A 224 21.03 3.62 3.54
N ILE A 225 19.77 3.21 3.58
CA ILE A 225 18.82 3.70 4.60
C ILE A 225 19.12 3.04 5.95
N ASP A 226 19.36 3.86 6.98
CA ASP A 226 19.42 3.37 8.36
C ASP A 226 18.03 2.91 8.82
N HIS A 227 17.91 1.60 9.01
CA HIS A 227 16.68 0.94 9.46
C HIS A 227 16.25 1.39 10.86
N LYS A 228 17.19 1.70 11.77
CA LYS A 228 16.86 2.17 13.13
C LYS A 228 16.27 3.57 13.08
N PHE A 229 16.91 4.47 12.34
CA PHE A 229 16.39 5.81 12.13
C PHE A 229 15.00 5.78 11.47
N LEU A 230 14.84 5.03 10.39
CA LEU A 230 13.55 4.89 9.70
C LEU A 230 12.44 4.39 10.62
N ALA A 231 12.72 3.34 11.40
CA ALA A 231 11.75 2.78 12.35
C ALA A 231 11.35 3.81 13.42
N SER A 232 12.30 4.55 13.98
CA SER A 232 12.01 5.58 14.99
C SER A 232 11.11 6.71 14.46
N GLN A 233 11.33 7.14 13.21
CA GLN A 233 10.47 8.15 12.58
C GLN A 233 9.06 7.61 12.33
N ILE A 234 8.93 6.36 11.87
CA ILE A 234 7.63 5.73 11.66
C ILE A 234 6.91 5.50 13.01
N ASP A 235 7.62 5.08 14.06
CA ASP A 235 7.02 4.79 15.36
C ASP A 235 6.58 6.05 16.10
N ALA A 236 7.39 7.12 16.03
CA ALA A 236 7.02 8.42 16.59
C ALA A 236 5.68 8.90 15.97
N GLU A 237 5.57 8.80 14.65
CA GLU A 237 4.47 9.41 13.92
C GLU A 237 3.25 8.49 13.77
N ALA A 238 3.48 7.22 13.44
CA ALA A 238 2.52 6.27 12.94
C ALA A 238 2.61 4.92 13.69
N LYS A 239 2.83 4.94 15.01
CA LYS A 239 2.73 3.82 16.00
C LYS A 239 1.49 2.92 15.78
N VAL A 240 1.53 2.10 14.73
CA VAL A 240 0.40 1.34 14.16
C VAL A 240 0.77 -0.13 14.09
N PHE A 241 2.07 -0.46 14.07
CA PHE A 241 2.56 -1.82 13.81
C PHE A 241 2.75 -2.68 15.06
N ALA A 242 2.85 -2.09 16.26
CA ALA A 242 2.98 -2.84 17.50
C ALA A 242 2.70 -1.96 18.72
N ARG A 243 2.04 -2.51 19.74
CA ARG A 243 2.45 -2.21 21.12
C ARG A 243 3.86 -2.78 21.21
N GLU A 244 4.84 -1.93 21.52
CA GLU A 244 6.22 -2.27 21.94
C GLU A 244 6.73 -3.64 21.47
N ASN A 245 7.60 -3.64 20.45
CA ASN A 245 8.38 -4.78 19.90
C ASN A 245 8.10 -5.13 18.44
N PHE A 246 8.16 -4.14 17.53
CA PHE A 246 8.56 -4.45 16.16
C PHE A 246 10.03 -4.93 16.21
N CYS A 247 10.21 -6.25 16.29
CA CYS A 247 11.52 -6.89 16.28
C CYS A 247 12.25 -6.53 14.98
N LEU A 248 13.15 -5.55 15.06
CA LEU A 248 14.19 -5.28 14.06
C LEU A 248 15.32 -6.33 14.10
N CYS A 249 15.17 -7.37 14.91
CA CYS A 249 16.07 -8.53 14.92
C CYS A 249 15.72 -9.42 13.73
N ASN A 250 16.37 -9.21 12.57
CA ASN A 250 16.69 -10.20 11.51
C ASN A 250 16.82 -9.55 10.11
N ILE A 251 17.45 -8.37 9.99
CA ILE A 251 17.90 -7.86 8.67
C ILE A 251 19.43 -7.68 8.59
N GLY A 252 20.17 -8.00 9.65
CA GLY A 252 21.63 -8.09 9.60
C GLY A 252 22.09 -9.42 10.19
N ASP A 253 22.39 -10.37 9.31
CA ASP A 253 23.46 -11.37 9.42
C ASP A 253 23.25 -12.41 8.31
N GLN A 254 23.59 -12.00 7.08
CA GLN A 254 24.08 -12.81 5.96
C GLN A 254 24.49 -11.92 4.79
#